data_AF-A0A6B3CB57-F1
#
_entry.id   AF-A0A6B3CB57-F1
#
_cell.length_a   1.000
_cell.length_b   1.000
_cell.length_c   1.000
_cell.angle_alpha   90.00
_cell.angle_beta   90.00
_cell.angle_gamma   90.00
#
_symmetry.space_group_name_H-M   'P 1'
#
loop_
_entity.id
_entity.type
_entity.pdbx_description
1 polymer ?
#
loop_
_entity_poly.entity_id
_entity_poly.type
_entity_poly.pdbx_seq_one_letter_code
_entity_poly.pdbx_strand_id
1 'polypeptide(L)'
;PPPVQVMVQTESLFNDATSLVLFRVAVGIAVASSAVSWTSAGGEFALLAGGGTLIGAAVAGVVVLIRRRVEDPVLETVIALAFPYAAYVLAETAHTSGVTSVVVAGVVMSGSGDRLTSARIRLQLHAV
;
A
#
# COMPACT_ATOMS: atom_id res chain seq x y z
N PRO A 1 4.73 19.04 -7.83
CA PRO A 1 6.12 18.56 -7.68
C PRO A 1 6.77 18.27 -9.05
N PRO A 2 8.07 18.57 -9.24
CA PRO A 2 8.81 18.10 -10.40
C PRO A 2 8.82 16.56 -10.44
N PRO A 3 8.83 15.93 -11.62
CA PRO A 3 8.69 14.47 -11.78
C PRO A 3 9.76 13.68 -11.01
N VAL A 4 10.96 14.24 -10.85
CA VAL A 4 12.06 13.65 -10.06
C VAL A 4 11.72 13.54 -8.58
N GLN A 5 10.98 14.50 -8.02
CA GLN A 5 10.60 14.47 -6.59
C GLN A 5 9.61 13.34 -6.29
N VAL A 6 8.64 13.11 -7.19
CA VAL A 6 7.66 12.02 -7.04
C VAL A 6 8.36 10.66 -7.15
N MET A 7 9.32 10.54 -8.05
CA MET A 7 10.13 9.33 -8.22
C MET A 7 10.91 9.00 -6.94
N VAL A 8 11.63 9.97 -6.37
CA VAL A 8 12.41 9.77 -5.14
C VAL A 8 11.52 9.46 -3.93
N GLN A 9 10.35 10.11 -3.82
CA GLN A 9 9.39 9.79 -2.75
C GLN A 9 8.85 8.37 -2.87
N THR A 10 8.54 7.93 -4.08
CA THR A 10 8.07 6.57 -4.34
C THR A 10 9.15 5.56 -3.99
N GLU A 11 10.39 5.78 -4.43
CA GLU A 11 11.55 4.96 -4.08
C GLU A 11 11.75 4.85 -2.56
N SER A 12 11.70 5.97 -1.84
CA SER A 12 11.84 5.99 -0.39
C SER A 12 10.72 5.22 0.33
N LEU A 13 9.48 5.32 -0.15
CA LEU A 13 8.33 4.59 0.40
C LEU A 13 8.51 3.06 0.25
N PHE A 14 8.96 2.62 -0.93
CA PHE A 14 9.26 1.21 -1.16
C PHE A 14 10.46 0.74 -0.33
N ASN A 15 11.47 1.59 -0.14
CA ASN A 15 12.62 1.28 0.70
C ASN A 15 12.20 1.08 2.17
N ASP A 16 11.36 1.95 2.71
CA ASP A 16 10.84 1.82 4.07
C ASP A 16 10.09 0.50 4.26
N ALA A 17 9.16 0.20 3.36
CA ALA A 17 8.41 -1.07 3.38
C ALA A 17 9.34 -2.30 3.28
N THR A 18 10.35 -2.24 2.42
CA THR A 18 11.29 -3.35 2.22
C THR A 18 12.16 -3.56 3.46
N SER A 19 12.64 -2.47 4.08
CA SER A 19 13.43 -2.54 5.31
C SER A 19 12.66 -3.19 6.46
N LEU A 20 11.37 -2.89 6.59
CA LEU A 20 10.50 -3.50 7.59
C LEU A 20 10.27 -4.98 7.31
N VAL A 21 10.09 -5.40 6.05
CA VAL A 21 9.98 -6.83 5.71
C VAL A 21 11.27 -7.57 6.07
N LEU A 22 12.43 -7.02 5.73
CA LEU A 22 13.73 -7.60 6.10
C LEU A 22 13.88 -7.68 7.63
N PHE A 23 13.44 -6.66 8.36
CA PHE A 23 13.42 -6.68 9.82
C PHE A 23 12.51 -7.78 10.37
N ARG A 24 11.30 -7.98 9.81
CA ARG A 24 10.41 -9.08 10.21
C ARG A 24 11.05 -10.45 10.01
N VAL A 25 11.68 -10.68 8.85
CA VAL A 25 12.42 -11.93 8.57
C VAL A 25 13.55 -12.12 9.58
N ALA A 26 14.34 -11.07 9.84
CA ALA A 26 15.44 -11.13 10.80
C ALA A 26 14.95 -11.47 12.22
N VAL A 27 13.85 -10.85 12.67
CA VAL A 27 13.23 -11.15 13.96
C VAL A 27 12.67 -12.58 13.99
N GLY A 28 12.03 -13.04 12.92
CA GLY A 28 11.53 -14.42 12.80
C GLY A 28 12.65 -15.44 13.00
N ILE A 29 13.77 -15.26 12.31
CA ILE A 29 14.97 -16.11 12.46
C ILE A 29 15.54 -16.03 13.87
N ALA A 30 15.65 -14.83 14.44
CA ALA A 30 16.20 -14.61 15.78
C ALA A 30 15.35 -15.31 16.86
N VAL A 31 14.02 -15.21 16.77
CA VAL A 31 13.08 -15.81 17.72
C VAL A 31 13.06 -17.33 17.58
N ALA A 32 13.14 -17.87 16.35
CA ALA A 32 13.19 -19.30 16.11
C ALA A 32 14.44 -19.98 16.69
N SER A 33 15.46 -19.19 17.12
CA SER A 33 16.74 -19.70 17.63
C SER A 33 17.42 -20.69 16.66
N SER A 34 17.11 -20.57 15.37
CA SER A 34 17.58 -21.45 14.31
C SER A 34 18.85 -20.89 13.66
N ALA A 35 19.68 -21.78 13.11
CA ALA A 35 20.79 -21.36 12.25
C ALA A 35 20.26 -20.55 11.06
N VAL A 36 20.97 -19.49 10.68
CA VAL A 36 20.60 -18.66 9.53
C VAL A 36 20.69 -19.50 8.26
N SER A 37 19.56 -19.69 7.59
CA SER A 37 19.50 -20.34 6.28
C SER A 37 18.99 -19.37 5.23
N TRP A 38 19.84 -19.08 4.24
CA TRP A 38 19.53 -18.17 3.14
C TRP A 38 18.28 -18.58 2.35
N THR A 39 18.01 -19.87 2.22
CA THR A 39 16.82 -20.38 1.52
C THR A 39 15.55 -20.09 2.31
N SER A 40 15.58 -20.29 3.63
CA SER A 40 14.45 -19.97 4.51
C SER A 40 14.17 -18.47 4.57
N ALA A 41 15.22 -17.65 4.71
CA ALA A 41 15.11 -16.19 4.75
C ALA A 41 14.57 -15.64 3.43
N GLY A 42 15.07 -16.14 2.29
CA GLY A 42 14.58 -15.77 0.97
C GLY A 42 13.12 -16.18 0.74
N GLY A 43 12.73 -17.37 1.20
CA GLY A 43 11.35 -17.85 1.13
C GLY A 43 10.39 -17.00 1.97
N GLU A 44 10.77 -16.68 3.20
CA GLU A 44 9.99 -15.83 4.09
C GLU A 44 9.85 -14.40 3.55
N PHE A 45 10.96 -13.83 3.04
CA PHE A 45 10.93 -12.54 2.36
C PHE A 45 9.97 -12.55 1.16
N ALA A 46 10.07 -13.57 0.29
CA ALA A 46 9.20 -13.69 -0.89
C ALA A 46 7.73 -13.84 -0.50
N LEU A 47 7.42 -14.58 0.56
CA LEU A 47 6.07 -14.73 1.09
C LEU A 47 5.53 -13.42 1.65
N LEU A 48 6.30 -12.74 2.52
CA LEU A 48 5.88 -11.49 3.14
C LEU A 48 5.70 -10.38 2.10
N ALA A 49 6.71 -10.16 1.25
CA ALA A 49 6.69 -9.10 0.24
C ALA A 49 5.73 -9.42 -0.92
N GLY A 50 5.79 -10.64 -1.46
CA GLY A 50 4.93 -11.06 -2.58
C GLY A 50 3.47 -11.18 -2.17
N GLY A 51 3.20 -11.81 -1.03
CA GLY A 51 1.84 -11.94 -0.49
C GLY A 51 1.22 -10.57 -0.15
N GLY A 52 1.99 -9.69 0.50
CA GLY A 52 1.55 -8.32 0.78
C GLY A 52 1.23 -7.56 -0.50
N THR A 53 2.08 -7.69 -1.53
CA THR A 53 1.86 -7.05 -2.84
C THR A 53 0.58 -7.53 -3.52
N LEU A 54 0.34 -8.84 -3.54
CA LEU A 54 -0.87 -9.41 -4.15
C LEU A 54 -2.13 -8.94 -3.44
N ILE A 55 -2.14 -8.95 -2.10
CA ILE A 55 -3.28 -8.51 -1.30
C ILE A 55 -3.53 -7.01 -1.48
N GLY A 56 -2.48 -6.18 -1.44
CA GLY A 56 -2.60 -4.74 -1.66
C GLY A 56 -3.18 -4.41 -3.05
N ALA A 57 -2.71 -5.09 -4.09
CA ALA A 57 -3.24 -4.94 -5.44
C ALA A 57 -4.70 -5.38 -5.56
N ALA A 58 -5.07 -6.51 -4.93
CA ALA A 58 -6.44 -7.00 -4.91
C ALA A 58 -7.40 -6.03 -4.20
N VAL A 59 -7.01 -5.53 -3.03
CA VAL A 59 -7.78 -4.56 -2.25
C VAL A 59 -7.95 -3.26 -3.03
N ALA A 60 -6.89 -2.73 -3.64
CA ALA A 60 -6.98 -1.55 -4.49
C ALA A 60 -7.95 -1.78 -5.67
N GLY A 61 -7.88 -2.93 -6.33
CA GLY A 61 -8.82 -3.30 -7.40
C GLY A 61 -10.28 -3.28 -6.95
N VAL A 62 -10.58 -3.86 -5.78
CA VAL A 62 -11.92 -3.82 -5.19
C VAL A 62 -12.35 -2.39 -4.89
N VAL A 63 -11.47 -1.58 -4.32
CA VAL A 63 -11.76 -0.17 -3.98
C VAL A 63 -12.03 0.66 -5.24
N VAL A 64 -11.30 0.44 -6.35
CA VAL A 64 -11.63 1.08 -7.65
C VAL A 64 -13.06 0.76 -8.05
N LEU A 65 -13.47 -0.52 -7.95
CA LEU A 65 -14.80 -0.95 -8.36
C LEU A 65 -15.91 -0.38 -7.47
N ILE A 66 -15.64 -0.20 -6.17
CA ILE A 66 -16.55 0.44 -5.23
C ILE A 66 -16.66 1.93 -5.56
N ARG A 67 -15.55 2.66 -5.70
CA ARG A 67 -15.55 4.10 -6.00
C ARG A 67 -16.28 4.45 -7.28
N ARG A 68 -16.25 3.57 -8.30
CA ARG A 68 -17.03 3.74 -9.53
C ARG A 68 -18.55 3.79 -9.33
N ARG A 69 -19.06 3.34 -8.18
CA ARG A 69 -20.49 3.31 -7.83
C ARG A 69 -20.86 4.32 -6.74
N VAL A 70 -19.89 5.06 -6.22
CA VAL A 70 -20.09 6.01 -5.12
C VAL A 70 -20.01 7.42 -5.67
N GLU A 71 -21.08 8.19 -5.49
CA GLU A 71 -21.17 9.60 -5.90
C GLU A 71 -21.16 10.56 -4.71
N ASP A 72 -21.32 10.04 -3.48
CA ASP A 72 -21.32 10.82 -2.24
C ASP A 72 -19.88 11.16 -1.79
N PRO A 73 -19.52 12.46 -1.67
CA PRO A 73 -18.20 12.90 -1.22
C PRO A 73 -17.82 12.42 0.20
N VAL A 74 -18.79 12.25 1.09
CA VAL A 74 -18.57 11.75 2.45
C VAL A 74 -18.11 10.30 2.37
N LEU A 75 -18.77 9.49 1.55
CA LEU A 75 -18.46 8.08 1.40
C LEU A 75 -17.10 7.88 0.69
N GLU A 76 -16.75 8.74 -0.27
CA GLU A 76 -15.40 8.77 -0.85
C GLU A 76 -14.32 9.01 0.22
N THR A 77 -14.54 9.97 1.12
CA THR A 77 -13.60 10.28 2.21
C THR A 77 -13.47 9.09 3.17
N VAL A 78 -14.59 8.47 3.54
CA VAL A 78 -14.59 7.28 4.40
C VAL A 78 -13.82 6.13 3.73
N ILE A 79 -14.03 5.88 2.43
CA ILE A 79 -13.30 4.85 1.69
C ILE A 79 -11.80 5.15 1.66
N ALA A 80 -11.42 6.41 1.40
CA ALA A 80 -10.02 6.83 1.35
C ALA A 80 -9.29 6.59 2.68
N LEU A 81 -9.99 6.78 3.81
CA LEU A 81 -9.46 6.50 5.14
C LEU A 81 -9.51 5.01 5.50
N ALA A 82 -10.52 4.26 5.04
CA ALA A 82 -10.74 2.87 5.45
C ALA A 82 -9.91 1.85 4.67
N PHE A 83 -9.69 2.08 3.36
CA PHE A 83 -9.02 1.09 2.52
C PHE A 83 -7.59 0.73 2.96
N PRO A 84 -6.75 1.65 3.50
CA PRO A 84 -5.42 1.30 3.97
C PRO A 84 -5.50 0.32 5.15
N TYR A 85 -6.43 0.54 6.08
CA TYR A 85 -6.64 -0.39 7.21
C TYR A 85 -7.15 -1.75 6.73
N ALA A 86 -8.07 -1.77 5.77
CA ALA A 86 -8.54 -3.02 5.18
C ALA A 86 -7.39 -3.79 4.52
N ALA A 87 -6.55 -3.11 3.74
CA ALA A 87 -5.37 -3.71 3.10
C ALA A 87 -4.39 -4.28 4.13
N TYR A 88 -4.14 -3.55 5.23
CA TYR A 88 -3.27 -3.99 6.30
C TYR A 88 -3.79 -5.24 7.00
N VAL A 89 -5.03 -5.22 7.48
CA VAL A 89 -5.63 -6.32 8.26
C VAL A 89 -5.77 -7.58 7.41
N LEU A 90 -6.19 -7.46 6.15
CA LEU A 90 -6.28 -8.61 5.24
C LEU A 90 -4.91 -9.25 4.99
N ALA A 91 -3.84 -8.45 4.91
CA ALA A 91 -2.50 -8.97 4.72
C ALA A 91 -1.91 -9.61 5.98
N GLU A 92 -2.15 -9.05 7.17
CA GLU A 92 -1.70 -9.67 8.43
C GLU A 92 -2.47 -10.96 8.74
N THR A 93 -3.79 -11.01 8.47
CA THR A 93 -4.59 -12.23 8.63
C THR A 93 -4.18 -13.35 7.66
N ALA A 94 -3.62 -12.99 6.51
CA ALA A 94 -3.01 -13.92 5.56
C ALA A 94 -1.54 -14.28 5.89
N HIS A 95 -1.00 -13.81 7.03
CA HIS A 95 0.40 -13.99 7.44
C HIS A 95 1.43 -13.42 6.46
N THR A 96 1.10 -12.30 5.80
CA THR A 96 1.98 -11.59 4.88
C THR A 96 2.38 -10.22 5.46
N SER A 97 3.01 -9.35 4.66
CA SER A 97 3.35 -7.98 5.09
C SER A 97 2.15 -7.03 4.95
N GLY A 98 1.55 -6.65 6.07
CA GLY A 98 0.51 -5.62 6.14
C GLY A 98 0.96 -4.27 5.59
N VAL A 99 2.17 -3.84 5.92
CA VAL A 99 2.72 -2.56 5.48
C VAL A 99 2.98 -2.55 3.97
N THR A 100 3.53 -3.63 3.42
CA THR A 100 3.72 -3.76 1.96
C THR A 100 2.38 -3.73 1.22
N SER A 101 1.35 -4.38 1.76
CA SER A 101 -0.02 -4.33 1.23
C SER A 101 -0.58 -2.91 1.18
N VAL A 102 -0.41 -2.14 2.27
CA VAL A 102 -0.84 -0.72 2.32
C VAL A 102 -0.09 0.13 1.29
N VAL A 103 1.23 -0.01 1.19
CA VAL A 103 2.05 0.74 0.24
C VAL A 103 1.64 0.45 -1.19
N VAL A 104 1.48 -0.83 -1.55
CA VAL A 104 1.04 -1.24 -2.90
C VAL A 104 -0.37 -0.72 -3.20
N ALA A 105 -1.29 -0.86 -2.25
CA ALA A 105 -2.65 -0.36 -2.42
C ALA A 105 -2.67 1.17 -2.64
N GLY A 106 -1.90 1.92 -1.86
CA GLY A 106 -1.77 3.37 -1.99
C GLY A 106 -1.17 3.80 -3.33
N VAL A 107 -0.12 3.12 -3.81
CA VAL A 107 0.50 3.39 -5.11
C VAL A 107 -0.48 3.11 -6.26
N VAL A 108 -1.21 1.99 -6.22
CA VAL A 108 -2.23 1.65 -7.23
C VAL A 108 -3.37 2.68 -7.22
N MET A 109 -3.81 3.12 -6.04
CA MET A 109 -4.84 4.15 -5.88
C MET A 109 -4.38 5.51 -6.41
N SER A 110 -3.13 5.90 -6.15
CA SER A 110 -2.53 7.15 -6.66
C SER A 110 -2.45 7.18 -8.19
N GLY A 111 -2.09 6.05 -8.82
CA GLY A 111 -2.04 5.92 -10.28
C GLY A 111 -3.41 5.86 -10.96
N SER A 112 -4.47 5.50 -10.23
CA SER A 112 -5.82 5.28 -10.79
C SER A 112 -6.61 6.57 -11.10
N GLY A 113 -5.97 7.73 -10.99
CA GLY A 113 -6.49 8.98 -11.53
C GLY A 113 -7.33 9.75 -10.52
N ASP A 114 -6.65 10.60 -9.76
CA ASP A 114 -7.27 11.70 -9.01
C ASP A 114 -7.71 12.84 -9.96
N ARG A 115 -8.46 12.49 -11.01
CA ARG A 115 -9.05 13.45 -11.96
C ARG A 115 -10.21 14.24 -11.34
N LEU A 116 -10.68 13.85 -10.15
CA LEU A 116 -11.84 14.46 -9.48
C LEU A 116 -11.43 15.66 -8.59
N THR A 117 -10.29 15.59 -7.91
CA THR A 117 -9.74 16.65 -7.04
C THR A 117 -9.14 17.82 -7.84
N SER A 118 -8.81 17.55 -9.11
CA SER A 118 -8.21 18.43 -10.12
C SER A 118 -8.97 19.72 -10.46
N ALA A 119 -10.18 19.52 -10.99
CA ALA A 119 -10.87 20.53 -11.77
C ALA A 119 -11.82 21.39 -10.94
N ARG A 120 -12.62 20.77 -10.05
CA ARG A 120 -13.63 21.49 -9.26
C ARG A 120 -13.02 22.38 -8.18
N ILE A 121 -11.98 21.91 -7.49
CA ILE A 121 -11.31 22.68 -6.44
C ILE A 121 -10.55 23.89 -7.03
N ARG A 122 -9.94 23.74 -8.22
CA ARG A 122 -9.27 24.85 -8.92
C ARG A 122 -10.25 25.94 -9.38
N LEU A 123 -11.45 25.55 -9.80
CA LEU A 123 -12.50 26.50 -10.19
C LEU A 123 -13.11 27.22 -8.97
N GLN A 124 -13.29 26.56 -7.83
CA GLN A 124 -13.77 27.21 -6.61
C GLN A 124 -12.76 28.19 -6.01
N LEU A 125 -11.46 27.90 -6.09
CA LEU A 125 -10.40 28.82 -5.62
C LEU A 125 -10.21 30.05 -6.52
N HIS A 126 -10.60 30.01 -7.79
CA HIS A 126 -10.59 31.18 -8.70
C HIS A 126 -11.91 31.97 -8.69
N ALA A 127 -12.93 31.47 -7.99
CA ALA A 127 -14.24 32.11 -7.88
C ALA A 127 -14.41 32.91 -6.57
N VAL A 128 -13.39 32.94 -5.72
CA VAL A 128 -13.30 33.75 -4.48
C VAL A 128 -12.17 34.76 -4.66
#